data_AF-E0TB04-F1
#
_entry.id   AF-E0TB04-F1
#
_cell.length_a   1.000
_cell.length_b   1.000
_cell.length_c   1.000
_cell.angle_alpha   90.00
_cell.angle_beta   90.00
_cell.angle_gamma   90.00
#
_symmetry.space_group_name_H-M   'P 1'
#
loop_
_entity.id
_entity.type
_entity.pdbx_description
1 polymer ?
#
loop_
_entity_poly.entity_id
_entity_poly.type
_entity_poly.pdbx_seq_one_letter_code
_entity_poly.pdbx_strand_id
1 'polypeptide(L)'
;MAILCASLMSVAPGQAQDGIDRKAIEEAVRNAEAEAAAFAAEVAARAEAYAEEARALTETVHGRWGEAAAPSDTTEPVDLDAMVADAGVVSAARQETSGPAGVLVFVSFSMPEQSLRQLVLDAHKAQVPVLLQGFVGGSLKETATRMRALLGADTGQDLLGGVVIDPRAFRIFRVTEVPAFIATRAPLPDCDGLDCDAPPPPHDRIAGNMSLGAALSALASEGTDAALQARASLKRWEAQP
;
A
#
# COMPACT_ATOMS: atom_id res chain seq x y z
N MET A 1 -22.50 14.19 45.41
CA MET A 1 -22.38 12.73 45.66
C MET A 1 -23.47 12.05 44.86
N ALA A 2 -23.09 11.06 44.04
CA ALA A 2 -23.95 10.07 43.36
C ALA A 2 -24.95 10.60 42.30
N ILE A 3 -24.84 10.28 41.00
CA ILE A 3 -24.88 8.99 40.28
C ILE A 3 -26.31 8.63 39.79
N LEU A 4 -26.38 8.42 38.45
CA LEU A 4 -27.19 7.50 37.64
C LEU A 4 -28.57 7.87 37.05
N CYS A 5 -28.65 7.45 35.77
CA CYS A 5 -29.74 6.76 35.06
C CYS A 5 -30.77 7.57 34.25
N ALA A 6 -30.62 7.37 32.93
CA ALA A 6 -31.57 7.47 31.84
C ALA A 6 -33.03 7.15 32.22
N SER A 7 -33.98 7.84 31.59
CA SER A 7 -35.14 7.22 30.93
C SER A 7 -35.97 8.24 30.17
N LEU A 8 -36.50 7.76 29.05
CA LEU A 8 -37.50 8.34 28.17
C LEU A 8 -38.68 9.00 28.92
N MET A 9 -39.10 10.20 28.47
CA MET A 9 -40.48 10.69 28.61
C MET A 9 -40.81 11.50 27.34
N SER A 10 -41.56 10.90 26.41
CA SER A 10 -43.02 11.00 26.27
C SER A 10 -43.47 12.26 25.52
N VAL A 11 -43.84 12.05 24.25
CA VAL A 11 -44.68 12.97 23.48
C VAL A 11 -46.11 12.89 24.01
N ALA A 12 -46.77 14.04 24.18
CA ALA A 12 -48.21 14.13 24.35
C ALA A 12 -48.75 15.30 23.49
N PRO A 13 -49.83 15.10 22.72
CA PRO A 13 -50.35 16.09 21.78
C PRO A 13 -51.40 16.99 22.45
N GLY A 14 -51.45 18.26 22.04
CA GLY A 14 -52.40 19.25 22.57
C GLY A 14 -52.66 20.38 21.58
N GLN A 15 -53.49 20.08 20.58
CA GLN A 15 -54.45 20.95 19.88
C GLN A 15 -53.99 22.35 19.38
N ALA A 16 -53.85 22.42 18.05
CA ALA A 16 -53.97 23.56 17.13
C ALA A 16 -55.06 24.59 17.54
N GLN A 17 -55.05 25.87 17.20
CA GLN A 17 -54.38 26.67 16.15
C GLN A 17 -54.68 28.14 16.49
N ASP A 18 -53.70 29.04 16.42
CA ASP A 18 -53.99 30.42 16.03
C ASP A 18 -52.75 31.03 15.36
N GLY A 19 -52.92 31.38 14.09
CA GLY A 19 -51.97 32.16 13.28
C GLY A 19 -50.62 31.50 13.02
N ILE A 20 -50.49 30.78 11.91
CA ILE A 20 -49.16 30.65 11.30
C ILE A 20 -48.69 32.07 10.97
N ASP A 21 -47.69 32.57 11.69
CA ASP A 21 -47.14 33.90 11.46
C ASP A 21 -46.41 33.89 10.12
N ARG A 22 -47.15 34.27 9.08
CA ARG A 22 -46.68 34.28 7.69
C ARG A 22 -45.40 35.09 7.55
N LYS A 23 -45.24 36.18 8.34
CA LYS A 23 -44.03 37.00 8.29
C LYS A 23 -42.84 36.25 8.87
N ALA A 24 -43.03 35.54 9.98
CA ALA A 24 -41.97 34.71 10.57
C ALA A 24 -41.56 33.55 9.64
N ILE A 25 -42.50 32.94 8.93
CA ILE A 25 -42.17 31.92 7.91
C ILE A 25 -41.43 32.53 6.73
N GLU A 26 -41.90 33.65 6.17
CA GLU A 26 -41.23 34.34 5.07
C GLU A 26 -39.80 34.76 5.45
N GLU A 27 -39.59 35.18 6.70
CA GLU A 27 -38.28 35.51 7.23
C GLU A 27 -37.39 34.28 7.42
N ALA A 28 -37.93 33.19 7.98
CA ALA A 28 -37.21 31.94 8.12
C ALA A 28 -36.81 31.32 6.77
N VAL A 29 -37.68 31.40 5.75
CA VAL A 29 -37.39 30.95 4.39
C VAL A 29 -36.28 31.80 3.77
N ARG A 30 -36.36 33.13 3.87
CA ARG A 30 -35.29 34.02 3.38
C ARG A 30 -33.96 33.75 4.08
N ASN A 31 -33.97 33.49 5.38
CA ASN A 31 -32.74 33.18 6.12
C ASN A 31 -32.17 31.82 5.72
N ALA A 32 -33.01 30.78 5.59
CA ALA A 32 -32.58 29.46 5.15
C ALA A 32 -32.03 29.48 3.71
N GLU A 33 -32.63 30.26 2.80
CA GLU A 33 -32.12 30.47 1.45
C GLU A 33 -30.78 31.19 1.44
N ALA A 34 -30.60 32.20 2.31
CA ALA A 34 -29.33 32.92 2.45
C ALA A 34 -28.21 32.02 3.03
N GLU A 35 -28.52 31.20 4.03
CA GLU A 35 -27.60 30.23 4.61
C GLU A 35 -27.23 29.14 3.59
N ALA A 36 -28.20 28.62 2.83
CA ALA A 36 -27.95 27.64 1.77
C ALA A 36 -27.09 28.23 0.65
N ALA A 37 -27.33 29.50 0.26
CA ALA A 37 -26.52 30.19 -0.73
C ALA A 37 -25.08 30.43 -0.25
N ALA A 38 -24.90 30.79 1.03
CA ALA A 38 -23.57 30.96 1.62
C ALA A 38 -22.80 29.63 1.66
N PHE A 39 -23.46 28.54 2.06
CA PHE A 39 -22.86 27.20 2.03
C PHE A 39 -22.52 26.75 0.60
N ALA A 40 -23.40 26.98 -0.37
CA ALA A 40 -23.15 26.66 -1.77
C ALA A 40 -21.95 27.45 -2.33
N ALA A 41 -21.82 28.72 -1.96
CA ALA A 41 -20.67 29.55 -2.35
C ALA A 41 -19.36 29.05 -1.75
N GLU A 42 -19.36 28.63 -0.48
CA GLU A 42 -18.17 28.07 0.18
C GLU A 42 -17.76 26.72 -0.44
N VAL A 43 -18.73 25.83 -0.72
CA VAL A 43 -18.48 24.56 -1.41
C VAL A 43 -17.93 24.81 -2.81
N ALA A 44 -18.47 25.78 -3.56
CA ALA A 44 -17.97 26.15 -4.88
C ALA A 44 -16.53 26.67 -4.83
N ALA A 45 -16.22 27.60 -3.90
CA ALA A 45 -14.87 28.13 -3.73
C ALA A 45 -13.85 27.03 -3.38
N ARG A 46 -14.26 26.07 -2.54
CA ARG A 46 -13.42 24.93 -2.17
C ARG A 46 -13.26 23.94 -3.32
N ALA A 47 -14.31 23.72 -4.13
CA ALA A 47 -14.23 22.91 -5.34
C ALA A 47 -13.29 23.51 -6.40
N GLU A 48 -13.28 24.84 -6.55
CA GLU A 48 -12.35 25.56 -7.43
C GLU A 48 -10.90 25.41 -6.99
N ALA A 49 -10.62 25.54 -5.68
CA ALA A 49 -9.28 25.32 -5.12
C ALA A 49 -8.78 23.90 -5.40
N TYR A 50 -9.63 22.88 -5.20
CA TYR A 50 -9.28 21.50 -5.55
C TYR A 50 -9.14 21.27 -7.06
N ALA A 51 -9.92 21.97 -7.88
CA ALA A 51 -9.80 21.87 -9.33
C ALA A 51 -8.48 22.47 -9.84
N GLU A 52 -8.00 23.55 -9.22
CA GLU A 52 -6.71 24.17 -9.52
C GLU A 52 -5.53 23.28 -9.08
N GLU A 53 -5.59 22.72 -7.87
CA GLU A 53 -4.61 21.73 -7.39
C GLU A 53 -4.58 20.49 -8.28
N ALA A 54 -5.74 19.97 -8.70
CA ALA A 54 -5.84 18.83 -9.60
C ALA A 54 -5.25 19.15 -10.98
N ARG A 55 -5.49 20.36 -11.52
CA ARG A 55 -4.87 20.81 -12.77
C ARG A 55 -3.36 20.95 -12.63
N ALA A 56 -2.86 21.57 -11.55
CA ALA A 56 -1.44 21.70 -11.29
C ALA A 56 -0.75 20.33 -11.16
N LEU A 57 -1.38 19.39 -10.45
CA LEU A 57 -0.89 18.01 -10.34
C LEU A 57 -0.89 17.32 -11.73
N THR A 58 -1.95 17.51 -12.51
CA THR A 58 -2.06 16.96 -13.87
C THR A 58 -1.00 17.55 -14.80
N GLU A 59 -0.71 18.86 -14.73
CA GLU A 59 0.39 19.49 -15.47
C GLU A 59 1.76 19.01 -14.99
N THR A 60 1.93 18.76 -13.70
CA THR A 60 3.21 18.25 -13.16
C THR A 60 3.45 16.80 -13.62
N VAL A 61 2.40 15.98 -13.60
CA VAL A 61 2.44 14.60 -14.11
C VAL A 61 2.59 14.60 -15.62
N HIS A 62 1.83 15.43 -16.36
CA HIS A 62 1.91 15.56 -17.81
C HIS A 62 3.22 16.18 -18.28
N GLY A 63 3.85 17.07 -17.52
CA GLY A 63 5.20 17.58 -17.79
C GLY A 63 6.26 16.50 -17.55
N ARG A 64 6.08 15.70 -16.49
CA ARG A 64 6.96 14.55 -16.19
C ARG A 64 6.77 13.38 -17.18
N TRP A 65 5.60 13.28 -17.81
CA TRP A 65 5.27 12.27 -18.81
C TRP A 65 5.50 12.77 -20.24
N GLY A 66 5.36 14.07 -20.51
CA GLY A 66 5.57 14.70 -21.82
C GLY A 66 7.04 14.77 -22.24
N GLU A 67 7.96 14.77 -21.27
CA GLU A 67 9.40 14.55 -21.52
C GLU A 67 9.70 13.08 -21.90
N ALA A 68 8.78 12.15 -21.60
CA ALA A 68 8.91 10.72 -21.94
C ALA A 68 8.00 10.25 -23.09
N ALA A 69 6.95 11.01 -23.43
CA ALA A 69 5.95 10.65 -24.42
C ALA A 69 5.27 11.92 -24.97
N ALA A 70 5.87 12.57 -25.96
CA ALA A 70 5.13 13.49 -26.82
C ALA A 70 4.68 12.73 -28.08
N PRO A 71 3.39 12.35 -28.23
CA PRO A 71 2.86 12.03 -29.54
C PRO A 71 2.62 13.33 -30.29
N SER A 72 3.31 13.51 -31.41
CA SER A 72 3.06 14.60 -32.35
C SER A 72 1.62 14.51 -32.88
N ASP A 73 0.90 15.62 -32.77
CA ASP A 73 -0.36 15.89 -33.46
C ASP A 73 -0.27 15.46 -34.92
N THR A 74 -0.92 14.34 -35.26
CA THR A 74 -1.12 13.97 -36.65
C THR A 74 -2.48 13.30 -36.81
N THR A 75 -3.22 13.81 -37.78
CA THR A 75 -4.41 13.21 -38.38
C THR A 75 -4.00 11.96 -39.20
N GLU A 76 -3.28 11.02 -38.59
CA GLU A 76 -2.79 9.78 -39.20
C GLU A 76 -3.51 8.56 -38.57
N PRO A 77 -3.68 7.46 -39.33
CA PRO A 77 -4.36 6.26 -38.82
C PRO A 77 -3.60 5.68 -37.63
N VAL A 78 -4.35 5.26 -36.60
CA VAL A 78 -3.82 4.71 -35.34
C VAL A 78 -2.83 3.58 -35.63
N ASP A 79 -1.57 3.77 -35.25
CA ASP A 79 -0.51 2.79 -35.39
C ASP A 79 -0.58 1.78 -34.23
N LEU A 80 -1.17 0.60 -34.51
CA LEU A 80 -1.28 -0.49 -33.55
C LEU A 80 0.09 -1.08 -33.18
N ASP A 81 1.10 -1.00 -34.05
CA ASP A 81 2.44 -1.51 -33.76
C ASP A 81 3.14 -0.62 -32.71
N ALA A 82 2.95 0.69 -32.80
CA ALA A 82 3.41 1.64 -31.78
C ALA A 82 2.72 1.41 -30.42
N MET A 83 1.41 1.11 -30.42
CA MET A 83 0.69 0.76 -29.18
C MET A 83 1.16 -0.57 -28.58
N VAL A 84 1.51 -1.57 -29.39
CA VAL A 84 2.05 -2.85 -28.91
C VAL A 84 3.46 -2.67 -28.31
N ALA A 85 4.28 -1.81 -28.90
CA ALA A 85 5.57 -1.45 -28.35
C ALA A 85 5.42 -0.73 -26.99
N ASP A 86 4.48 0.21 -26.89
CA ASP A 86 4.18 0.95 -25.65
C ASP A 86 3.58 0.03 -24.56
N ALA A 87 2.73 -0.92 -24.96
CA ALA A 87 2.23 -1.99 -24.10
C ALA A 87 3.36 -2.88 -23.56
N GLY A 88 4.47 -3.03 -24.29
CA GLY A 88 5.72 -3.64 -23.81
C GLY A 88 6.35 -2.88 -22.64
N VAL A 89 6.29 -1.55 -22.67
CA VAL A 89 6.81 -0.67 -21.61
C VAL A 89 5.88 -0.65 -20.40
N VAL A 90 4.56 -0.64 -20.62
CA VAL A 90 3.54 -0.78 -19.58
C VAL A 90 3.59 -2.18 -18.94
N SER A 91 3.89 -3.23 -19.70
CA SER A 91 4.07 -4.59 -19.17
C SER A 91 5.40 -4.76 -18.43
N ALA A 92 6.46 -4.05 -18.82
CA ALA A 92 7.70 -3.94 -18.03
C ALA A 92 7.46 -3.19 -16.71
N ALA A 93 6.69 -2.09 -16.72
CA ALA A 93 6.25 -1.41 -15.51
C ALA A 93 5.27 -2.26 -14.67
N ARG A 94 4.51 -3.15 -15.30
CA ARG A 94 3.72 -4.19 -14.60
C ARG A 94 4.60 -5.31 -14.06
N GLN A 95 5.78 -5.53 -14.61
CA GLN A 95 6.79 -6.44 -14.10
C GLN A 95 7.42 -5.91 -12.81
N GLU A 96 7.44 -4.59 -12.59
CA GLU A 96 7.76 -3.97 -11.30
C GLU A 96 6.65 -4.22 -10.24
N THR A 97 5.41 -4.51 -10.67
CA THR A 97 4.28 -4.88 -9.78
C THR A 97 4.02 -6.40 -9.71
N SER A 98 4.61 -7.19 -10.61
CA SER A 98 4.71 -8.65 -10.52
C SER A 98 5.91 -8.95 -9.62
N GLY A 99 5.68 -9.50 -8.42
CA GLY A 99 6.68 -9.53 -7.33
C GLY A 99 8.10 -9.91 -7.77
N PRO A 100 9.16 -9.31 -7.19
CA PRO A 100 10.46 -9.25 -7.82
C PRO A 100 11.13 -10.61 -7.98
N ALA A 101 11.72 -10.87 -9.15
CA ALA A 101 12.82 -11.80 -9.25
C ALA A 101 13.97 -11.27 -8.38
N GLY A 102 14.39 -12.02 -7.37
CA GLY A 102 15.29 -11.51 -6.34
C GLY A 102 15.26 -12.33 -5.05
N VAL A 103 15.74 -11.72 -3.97
CA VAL A 103 15.62 -12.29 -2.61
C VAL A 103 14.37 -11.73 -1.95
N LEU A 104 13.67 -12.58 -1.20
CA LEU A 104 12.46 -12.28 -0.44
C LEU A 104 12.67 -12.77 1.00
N VAL A 105 12.26 -11.97 1.98
CA VAL A 105 12.36 -12.33 3.41
C VAL A 105 10.95 -12.47 3.99
N PHE A 106 10.62 -13.66 4.47
CA PHE A 106 9.31 -13.99 5.02
C PHE A 106 9.34 -13.88 6.54
N VAL A 107 8.42 -13.10 7.10
CA VAL A 107 8.34 -12.81 8.55
C VAL A 107 6.90 -12.87 9.08
N SER A 108 6.78 -12.92 10.40
CA SER A 108 5.51 -12.82 11.12
C SER A 108 5.70 -12.14 12.47
N PHE A 109 4.63 -11.57 13.02
CA PHE A 109 4.60 -11.05 14.39
C PHE A 109 4.65 -12.14 15.48
N SER A 110 4.63 -13.43 15.10
CA SER A 110 4.94 -14.53 16.02
C SER A 110 6.43 -14.62 16.37
N MET A 111 7.30 -13.95 15.61
CA MET A 111 8.73 -13.87 15.90
C MET A 111 9.01 -12.96 17.11
N PRO A 112 10.14 -13.17 17.81
CA PRO A 112 10.61 -12.23 18.83
C PRO A 112 10.76 -10.81 18.26
N GLU A 113 10.26 -9.81 18.98
CA GLU A 113 10.21 -8.41 18.51
C GLU A 113 11.59 -7.87 18.13
N GLN A 114 12.62 -8.19 18.91
CA GLN A 114 14.00 -7.77 18.62
C GLN A 114 14.52 -8.36 17.31
N SER A 115 14.29 -9.66 17.07
CA SER A 115 14.70 -10.34 15.84
C SER A 115 13.97 -9.80 14.64
N LEU A 116 12.64 -9.59 14.75
CA LEU A 116 11.83 -9.02 13.69
C LEU A 116 12.28 -7.60 13.33
N ARG A 117 12.49 -6.74 14.33
CA ARG A 117 12.98 -5.37 14.13
C ARG A 117 14.33 -5.37 13.41
N GLN A 118 15.29 -6.16 13.90
CA GLN A 118 16.62 -6.21 13.30
C GLN A 118 16.55 -6.70 11.85
N LEU A 119 15.74 -7.73 11.59
CA LEU A 119 15.61 -8.30 10.26
C LEU A 119 14.98 -7.31 9.27
N VAL A 120 13.98 -6.52 9.69
CA VAL A 120 13.38 -5.47 8.85
C VAL A 120 14.39 -4.35 8.55
N LEU A 121 15.18 -3.93 9.55
CA LEU A 121 16.24 -2.94 9.36
C LEU A 121 17.29 -3.45 8.37
N ASP A 122 17.71 -4.70 8.53
CA ASP A 122 18.73 -5.31 7.69
C ASP A 122 18.22 -5.47 6.24
N ALA A 123 16.97 -5.90 6.08
CA ALA A 123 16.34 -6.08 4.78
C ALA A 123 16.15 -4.76 4.04
N HIS A 124 15.74 -3.70 4.75
CA HIS A 124 15.65 -2.35 4.18
C HIS A 124 17.00 -1.89 3.62
N LYS A 125 18.08 -2.05 4.40
CA LYS A 125 19.44 -1.74 3.93
C LYS A 125 19.77 -2.56 2.68
N ALA A 126 19.57 -3.88 2.69
CA ALA A 126 19.85 -4.72 1.53
C ALA A 126 18.94 -4.45 0.29
N GLN A 127 17.94 -3.58 0.43
CA GLN A 127 16.87 -3.35 -0.55
C GLN A 127 16.17 -4.66 -0.90
N VAL A 128 15.92 -5.47 0.12
CA VAL A 128 15.24 -6.77 0.03
C VAL A 128 13.84 -6.58 0.63
N PRO A 129 12.76 -6.86 -0.12
CA PRO A 129 11.42 -6.72 0.40
C PRO A 129 11.15 -7.75 1.50
N VAL A 130 10.45 -7.31 2.53
CA VAL A 130 10.00 -8.15 3.64
C VAL A 130 8.53 -8.49 3.46
N LEU A 131 8.24 -9.77 3.32
CA LEU A 131 6.90 -10.33 3.16
C LEU A 131 6.34 -10.73 4.53
N LEU A 132 5.24 -10.08 4.92
CA LEU A 132 4.53 -10.34 6.16
C LEU A 132 3.32 -11.25 5.91
N GLN A 133 3.18 -12.30 6.73
CA GLN A 133 2.17 -13.36 6.54
C GLN A 133 0.70 -12.88 6.59
N GLY A 134 0.41 -11.71 7.15
CA GLY A 134 -0.95 -11.18 7.20
C GLY A 134 -1.12 -10.01 8.17
N PHE A 135 -2.39 -9.74 8.51
CA PHE A 135 -2.76 -8.65 9.38
C PHE A 135 -2.82 -9.06 10.85
N VAL A 136 -2.32 -8.19 11.72
CA VAL A 136 -2.58 -8.26 13.16
C VAL A 136 -4.04 -7.94 13.40
N GLY A 137 -4.75 -8.83 14.11
CA GLY A 137 -6.16 -8.63 14.47
C GLY A 137 -7.12 -8.52 13.28
N GLY A 138 -6.70 -8.90 12.06
CA GLY A 138 -7.49 -8.71 10.84
C GLY A 138 -7.56 -7.25 10.36
N SER A 139 -6.74 -6.33 10.90
CA SER A 139 -6.79 -4.90 10.59
C SER A 139 -5.47 -4.39 10.05
N LEU A 140 -5.50 -3.79 8.85
CA LEU A 140 -4.35 -3.10 8.27
C LEU A 140 -3.86 -1.95 9.18
N LYS A 141 -4.79 -1.20 9.79
CA LYS A 141 -4.46 -0.09 10.68
C LYS A 141 -3.69 -0.58 11.91
N GLU A 142 -4.15 -1.67 12.52
CA GLU A 142 -3.50 -2.25 13.69
C GLU A 142 -2.12 -2.80 13.35
N THR A 143 -2.02 -3.48 12.20
CA THR A 143 -0.76 -3.99 11.65
C THR A 143 0.27 -2.88 11.46
N ALA A 144 -0.13 -1.78 10.82
CA ALA A 144 0.73 -0.63 10.61
C ALA A 144 1.15 0.01 11.94
N THR A 145 0.23 0.16 12.90
CA THR A 145 0.55 0.70 14.23
C THR A 145 1.57 -0.16 14.96
N ARG A 146 1.38 -1.49 14.96
CA ARG A 146 2.31 -2.43 15.60
C ARG A 146 3.68 -2.40 14.93
N MET A 147 3.73 -2.37 13.60
CA MET A 147 4.99 -2.27 12.87
C MET A 147 5.72 -0.94 13.16
N ARG A 148 5.00 0.20 13.21
CA ARG A 148 5.60 1.49 13.63
C ARG A 148 6.14 1.43 15.06
N ALA A 149 5.41 0.82 15.97
CA ALA A 149 5.87 0.66 17.35
C ALA A 149 7.15 -0.19 17.44
N LEU A 150 7.26 -1.25 16.64
CA LEU A 150 8.46 -2.08 16.56
C LEU A 150 9.67 -1.32 16.00
N LEU A 151 9.48 -0.50 14.97
CA LEU A 151 10.57 0.20 14.28
C LEU A 151 10.95 1.53 14.96
N GLY A 152 10.06 2.11 15.77
CA GLY A 152 10.24 3.42 16.40
C GLY A 152 9.62 4.55 15.55
N ALA A 153 9.24 5.64 16.21
CA ALA A 153 8.50 6.74 15.58
C ALA A 153 9.28 7.46 14.47
N ASP A 154 10.60 7.59 14.62
CA ASP A 154 11.43 8.39 13.70
C ASP A 154 11.88 7.62 12.45
N THR A 155 12.08 6.30 12.59
CA THR A 155 12.54 5.44 11.49
C THR A 155 11.39 4.66 10.82
N GLY A 156 10.22 4.61 11.46
CA GLY A 156 9.13 3.73 11.06
C GLY A 156 8.51 4.07 9.70
N GLN A 157 8.50 5.33 9.26
CA GLN A 157 7.81 5.71 8.02
C GLN A 157 8.55 5.26 6.75
N ASP A 158 9.87 5.45 6.70
CA ASP A 158 10.68 5.08 5.53
C ASP A 158 10.82 3.54 5.42
N LEU A 159 11.01 2.87 6.56
CA LEU A 159 11.18 1.42 6.61
C LEU A 159 9.91 0.64 6.26
N LEU A 160 8.73 1.22 6.53
CA LEU A 160 7.45 0.60 6.19
C LEU A 160 7.28 0.40 4.67
N GLY A 161 7.93 1.22 3.85
CA GLY A 161 7.89 1.08 2.38
C GLY A 161 8.50 -0.25 1.88
N GLY A 162 9.39 -0.87 2.67
CA GLY A 162 9.99 -2.16 2.36
C GLY A 162 9.20 -3.38 2.86
N VAL A 163 8.11 -3.18 3.61
CA VAL A 163 7.29 -4.27 4.17
C VAL A 163 6.02 -4.43 3.35
N VAL A 164 5.82 -5.63 2.80
CA VAL A 164 4.68 -5.98 1.95
C VAL A 164 3.89 -7.11 2.61
N ILE A 165 2.56 -6.97 2.66
CA ILE A 165 1.67 -8.03 3.13
C ILE A 165 1.20 -8.82 1.91
N ASP A 166 1.82 -9.98 1.65
CA ASP A 166 1.41 -10.87 0.55
C ASP A 166 1.20 -12.31 1.06
N PRO A 167 -0.02 -12.71 1.44
CA PRO A 167 -0.29 -14.08 1.86
C PRO A 167 -0.16 -15.09 0.71
N ARG A 168 -0.17 -14.65 -0.55
CA ARG A 168 -0.03 -15.55 -1.72
C ARG A 168 1.39 -16.06 -1.82
N ALA A 169 2.39 -15.19 -1.60
CA ALA A 169 3.79 -15.59 -1.62
C ALA A 169 4.09 -16.70 -0.58
N PHE A 170 3.49 -16.61 0.62
CA PHE A 170 3.61 -17.66 1.64
C PHE A 170 3.04 -19.00 1.17
N ARG A 171 1.93 -18.99 0.43
CA ARG A 171 1.32 -20.22 -0.11
C ARG A 171 2.13 -20.80 -1.26
N ILE A 172 2.51 -19.97 -2.23
CA ILE A 172 3.28 -20.37 -3.42
C ILE A 172 4.59 -21.05 -3.00
N PHE A 173 5.34 -20.45 -2.07
CA PHE A 173 6.60 -21.01 -1.57
C PHE A 173 6.43 -21.98 -0.38
N ARG A 174 5.20 -22.26 0.04
CA ARG A 174 4.86 -23.17 1.15
C ARG A 174 5.67 -22.84 2.41
N VAL A 175 5.70 -21.56 2.78
CA VAL A 175 6.38 -21.07 3.98
C VAL A 175 5.46 -21.25 5.17
N THR A 176 5.72 -22.29 5.96
CA THR A 176 4.99 -22.61 7.21
C THR A 176 5.72 -22.12 8.46
N GLU A 177 7.01 -21.82 8.34
CA GLU A 177 7.89 -21.41 9.43
C GLU A 177 8.65 -20.15 9.04
N VAL A 178 8.81 -19.24 10.00
CA VAL A 178 9.49 -17.95 9.83
C VAL A 178 10.56 -17.74 10.91
N PRO A 179 11.64 -17.00 10.61
CA PRO A 179 11.92 -16.36 9.33
C PRO A 179 12.34 -17.36 8.24
N ALA A 180 12.01 -17.04 6.99
CA ALA A 180 12.46 -17.76 5.82
C ALA A 180 12.99 -16.80 4.76
N PHE A 181 14.02 -17.23 4.05
CA PHE A 181 14.75 -16.47 3.05
C PHE A 181 14.68 -17.24 1.74
N ILE A 182 14.16 -16.60 0.70
CA ILE A 182 13.96 -17.25 -0.59
C ILE A 182 14.60 -16.40 -1.68
N ALA A 183 15.45 -17.02 -2.49
CA ALA A 183 15.96 -16.42 -3.71
C ALA A 183 15.24 -17.06 -4.91
N THR A 184 14.68 -16.25 -5.80
CA THR A 184 13.99 -16.70 -7.02
C THR A 184 14.49 -15.96 -8.25
N ARG A 185 14.54 -16.64 -9.39
CA ARG A 185 14.92 -16.06 -10.69
C ARG A 185 13.76 -15.48 -11.48
N ALA A 186 12.55 -15.83 -11.11
CA ALA A 186 11.34 -15.42 -11.79
C ALA A 186 10.38 -14.75 -10.81
N PRO A 187 9.54 -13.83 -11.30
CA PRO A 187 8.51 -13.23 -10.48
C PRO A 187 7.50 -14.27 -10.00
N LEU A 188 6.75 -13.90 -8.96
CA LEU A 188 5.61 -14.71 -8.50
C LEU A 188 4.60 -14.87 -9.64
N PRO A 189 4.05 -16.08 -9.87
CA PRO A 189 3.02 -16.30 -10.88
C PRO A 189 1.75 -15.51 -10.53
N ASP A 190 1.04 -15.07 -11.57
CA ASP A 190 -0.31 -14.53 -11.41
C ASP A 190 -1.26 -15.65 -10.96
N CYS A 191 -2.13 -15.32 -10.02
CA CYS A 191 -3.10 -16.24 -9.46
C CYS A 191 -4.51 -15.89 -9.95
N ASP A 192 -5.19 -16.83 -10.58
CA ASP A 192 -6.61 -16.78 -10.94
C ASP A 192 -7.47 -17.37 -9.81
N GLY A 193 -7.68 -16.59 -8.76
CA GLY A 193 -8.54 -16.96 -7.63
C GLY A 193 -7.92 -16.68 -6.26
N LEU A 194 -8.67 -17.00 -5.18
CA LEU A 194 -8.24 -16.73 -3.80
C LEU A 194 -7.18 -17.72 -3.30
N ASP A 195 -7.21 -18.97 -3.79
CA ASP A 195 -6.43 -20.07 -3.21
C ASP A 195 -5.02 -20.21 -3.81
N CYS A 196 -4.78 -19.71 -5.02
CA CYS A 196 -3.49 -19.73 -5.73
C CYS A 196 -2.64 -21.00 -5.51
N ASP A 197 -2.93 -22.04 -6.30
CA ASP A 197 -2.19 -23.30 -6.31
C ASP A 197 -1.07 -23.33 -7.38
N ALA A 198 -0.71 -22.17 -7.93
CA ALA A 198 0.35 -22.07 -8.92
C ALA A 198 1.68 -22.61 -8.36
N PRO A 199 2.43 -23.43 -9.11
CA PRO A 199 3.71 -23.94 -8.66
C PRO A 199 4.69 -22.78 -8.44
N PRO A 200 5.54 -22.84 -7.39
CA PRO A 200 6.55 -21.82 -7.18
C PRO A 200 7.55 -21.78 -8.33
N PRO A 201 8.07 -20.59 -8.69
CA PRO A 201 9.19 -20.49 -9.61
C PRO A 201 10.44 -21.22 -9.04
N PRO A 202 11.42 -21.60 -9.87
CA PRO A 202 12.69 -22.14 -9.39
C PRO A 202 13.34 -21.22 -8.36
N HIS A 203 13.67 -21.77 -7.18
CA HIS A 203 14.07 -20.98 -6.04
C HIS A 203 14.95 -21.77 -5.06
N ASP A 204 15.84 -21.05 -4.38
CA ASP A 204 16.56 -21.55 -3.22
C ASP A 204 15.89 -21.04 -1.94
N ARG A 205 15.83 -21.88 -0.90
CA ARG A 205 15.20 -21.52 0.38
C ARG A 205 16.11 -21.88 1.56
N ILE A 206 16.17 -20.97 2.53
CA ILE A 206 16.72 -21.22 3.86
C ILE A 206 15.68 -20.76 4.89
N ALA A 207 15.46 -21.54 5.95
CA ALA A 207 14.58 -21.17 7.04
C ALA A 207 15.26 -21.41 8.38
N GLY A 208 14.93 -20.59 9.38
CA GLY A 208 15.49 -20.70 10.74
C GLY A 208 15.99 -19.37 11.29
N ASN A 209 16.25 -19.34 12.60
CA ASN A 209 16.69 -18.13 13.30
C ASN A 209 18.14 -17.75 12.93
N MET A 210 18.31 -16.91 11.93
CA MET A 210 19.61 -16.40 11.47
C MET A 210 19.50 -14.96 10.96
N SER A 211 20.64 -14.28 10.84
CA SER A 211 20.71 -12.91 10.30
C SER A 211 20.53 -12.91 8.78
N LEU A 212 20.13 -11.75 8.23
CA LEU A 212 20.00 -11.57 6.78
C LEU A 212 21.32 -11.84 6.05
N GLY A 213 22.43 -11.31 6.55
CA GLY A 213 23.75 -11.52 5.94
C GLY A 213 24.15 -12.99 5.89
N ALA A 214 23.89 -13.75 6.95
CA ALA A 214 24.16 -15.19 6.97
C ALA A 214 23.30 -15.95 5.96
N ALA A 215 22.01 -15.64 5.88
CA ALA A 215 21.11 -16.24 4.90
C ALA A 215 21.51 -15.90 3.45
N LEU A 216 21.84 -14.63 3.18
CA LEU A 216 22.30 -14.18 1.87
C LEU A 216 23.63 -14.85 1.46
N SER A 217 24.56 -14.99 2.39
CA SER A 217 25.83 -15.69 2.17
C SER A 217 25.61 -17.16 1.81
N ALA A 218 24.80 -17.87 2.62
CA ALA A 218 24.50 -19.27 2.38
C ALA A 218 23.75 -19.48 1.04
N LEU A 219 22.73 -18.68 0.74
CA LEU A 219 22.03 -18.72 -0.56
C LEU A 219 22.99 -18.43 -1.73
N ALA A 220 23.96 -17.53 -1.55
CA ALA A 220 24.94 -17.16 -2.58
C ALA A 220 26.00 -18.26 -2.83
N SER A 221 26.38 -19.03 -1.82
CA SER A 221 27.39 -20.07 -1.90
C SER A 221 26.83 -21.46 -2.21
N GLU A 222 25.69 -21.80 -1.63
CA GLU A 222 25.10 -23.15 -1.67
C GLU A 222 23.87 -23.26 -2.58
N GLY A 223 23.25 -22.12 -2.94
CA GLY A 223 22.08 -22.10 -3.82
C GLY A 223 22.38 -22.65 -5.22
N THR A 224 21.40 -23.34 -5.80
CA THR A 224 21.49 -23.92 -7.15
C THR A 224 20.62 -23.18 -8.14
N ASP A 225 19.46 -22.70 -7.72
CA ASP A 225 18.49 -22.10 -8.63
C ASP A 225 18.75 -20.60 -8.80
N ALA A 226 18.93 -19.84 -7.72
CA ALA A 226 18.92 -18.38 -7.69
C ALA A 226 20.10 -17.76 -6.91
N ALA A 227 21.24 -18.46 -6.83
CA ALA A 227 22.44 -17.97 -6.15
C ALA A 227 22.95 -16.61 -6.67
N LEU A 228 22.74 -16.29 -7.96
CA LEU A 228 23.14 -15.00 -8.53
C LEU A 228 22.35 -13.83 -7.92
N GLN A 229 21.04 -14.02 -7.68
CA GLN A 229 20.16 -13.05 -7.04
C GLN A 229 20.55 -12.83 -5.58
N ALA A 230 20.93 -13.91 -4.90
CA ALA A 230 21.47 -13.85 -3.54
C ALA A 230 22.79 -13.08 -3.48
N ARG A 231 23.74 -13.35 -4.40
CA ARG A 231 25.02 -12.61 -4.51
C ARG A 231 24.82 -11.12 -4.75
N ALA A 232 23.91 -10.75 -5.65
CA ALA A 232 23.61 -9.35 -5.92
C ALA A 232 23.09 -8.63 -4.67
N SER A 233 22.22 -9.29 -3.91
CA SER A 233 21.66 -8.75 -2.67
C SER A 233 22.69 -8.72 -1.54
N LEU A 234 23.55 -9.74 -1.44
CA LEU A 234 24.68 -9.78 -0.50
C LEU A 234 25.65 -8.62 -0.73
N LYS A 235 25.99 -8.33 -1.99
CA LYS A 235 26.88 -7.21 -2.32
C LYS A 235 26.30 -5.87 -1.89
N ARG A 236 24.98 -5.66 -2.03
CA ARG A 236 24.31 -4.44 -1.55
C ARG A 236 24.31 -4.35 -0.02
N TRP A 237 24.09 -5.48 0.65
CA TRP A 237 24.16 -5.60 2.10
C TRP A 237 25.54 -5.25 2.65
N GLU A 238 26.61 -5.78 2.03
CA GLU A 238 28.01 -5.55 2.43
C GLU A 238 28.54 -4.15 2.07
N ALA A 239 28.01 -3.52 1.02
CA ALA A 239 28.47 -2.22 0.55
C ALA A 239 28.03 -1.03 1.44
N GLN A 240 27.31 -1.28 2.53
CA GLN A 240 26.81 -0.25 3.42
C GLN A 240 27.64 -0.14 4.71
N PRO A 241 27.96 1.09 5.14
CA PRO A 241 28.72 1.33 6.37
C PRO A 241 27.94 1.01 7.65
#